data_AF-A0A430LUZ2-F1
#
_entry.id   AF-A0A430LUZ2-F1
#
_cell.length_a   1.000
_cell.length_b   1.000
_cell.length_c   1.000
_cell.angle_alpha   90.00
_cell.angle_beta   90.00
_cell.angle_gamma   90.00
#
_symmetry.space_group_name_H-M   'P 1'
#
loop_
_entity.id
_entity.type
_entity.pdbx_description
1 polymer ?
#
loop_
_entity_poly.entity_id
_entity_poly.type
_entity_poly.pdbx_seq_one_letter_code
_entity_poly.pdbx_strand_id
1 'polypeptide(L)'
;MTTQESVLKAFKPLTPAEVDQVEAEGLARRWVDGDGRVVSWANSTVTLQKKLEDGSWCGVAALGTSMTGILPYDWALYFSGGLVKAP
;
A
#
# COMPACT_ATOMS: atom_id res chain seq x y z
N MET A 1 12.43 13.48 -11.76
CA MET A 1 11.83 12.52 -10.83
C MET A 1 10.33 12.76 -10.83
N THR A 2 9.56 11.77 -11.23
CA THR A 2 8.09 11.85 -11.31
C THR A 2 7.46 11.67 -9.92
N THR A 3 6.23 12.17 -9.73
CA THR A 3 5.49 11.99 -8.47
C THR A 3 5.37 10.52 -8.07
N GLN A 4 5.21 9.61 -9.06
CA GLN A 4 5.14 8.17 -8.82
C GLN A 4 6.45 7.60 -8.25
N GLU A 5 7.60 7.98 -8.81
CA GLU A 5 8.90 7.53 -8.30
C GLU A 5 9.14 7.99 -6.87
N SER A 6 8.73 9.22 -6.53
CA SER A 6 8.84 9.75 -5.17
C SER A 6 7.96 8.96 -4.18
N VAL A 7 6.73 8.63 -4.57
CA VAL A 7 5.81 7.82 -3.76
C VAL A 7 6.38 6.41 -3.54
N LEU A 8 6.86 5.77 -4.60
CA LEU A 8 7.46 4.42 -4.49
C LEU A 8 8.69 4.39 -3.57
N LYS A 9 9.53 5.44 -3.61
CA LYS A 9 10.70 5.54 -2.72
C LYS A 9 10.35 5.84 -1.26
N ALA A 10 9.15 6.33 -0.98
CA ALA A 10 8.69 6.58 0.38
C ALA A 10 8.34 5.27 1.11
N PHE A 11 8.13 4.16 0.38
CA PHE A 11 7.87 2.86 0.96
C PHE A 11 9.16 2.12 1.32
N LYS A 12 9.18 1.55 2.52
CA LYS A 12 10.26 0.69 3.02
C LYS A 12 9.71 -0.70 3.37
N PRO A 13 10.51 -1.78 3.22
CA PRO A 13 10.14 -3.10 3.70
C PRO A 13 9.92 -3.12 5.21
N LEU A 14 8.96 -3.93 5.67
CA LEU A 14 8.77 -4.21 7.09
C LEU A 14 9.77 -5.26 7.58
N THR A 15 10.26 -5.10 8.80
CA THR A 15 10.98 -6.14 9.54
C THR A 15 9.99 -7.22 10.03
N PRO A 16 10.45 -8.44 10.35
CA PRO A 16 9.57 -9.50 10.87
C PRO A 16 8.74 -9.07 12.09
N ALA A 17 9.34 -8.36 13.04
CA ALA A 17 8.63 -7.87 14.22
C ALA A 17 7.54 -6.83 13.89
N GLU A 18 7.75 -5.97 12.90
CA GLU A 18 6.73 -5.02 12.43
C GLU A 18 5.60 -5.74 11.69
N VAL A 19 5.90 -6.82 10.96
CA VAL A 19 4.88 -7.68 10.34
C VAL A 19 3.98 -8.30 11.41
N ASP A 20 4.56 -8.91 12.44
CA ASP A 20 3.80 -9.51 13.55
C ASP A 20 2.87 -8.51 14.23
N GLN A 21 3.35 -7.27 14.41
CA GLN A 21 2.55 -6.19 14.97
C GLN A 21 1.36 -5.81 14.07
N VAL A 22 1.60 -5.62 12.76
CA VAL A 22 0.54 -5.26 11.81
C VAL A 22 -0.52 -6.37 11.70
N GLU A 23 -0.09 -7.64 11.76
CA GLU A 23 -1.02 -8.78 11.78
C GLU A 23 -1.86 -8.83 13.06
N ALA A 24 -1.26 -8.57 14.22
CA ALA A 24 -1.98 -8.48 15.48
C ALA A 24 -3.03 -7.34 15.51
N GLU A 25 -2.78 -6.25 14.78
CA GLU A 25 -3.67 -5.09 14.69
C GLU A 25 -4.82 -5.28 13.68
N GLY A 26 -4.83 -6.36 12.87
CA GLY A 26 -5.95 -6.70 11.98
C GLY A 26 -6.25 -5.66 10.89
N LEU A 27 -5.28 -4.86 10.49
CA LEU A 27 -5.43 -3.67 9.62
C LEU A 27 -5.64 -3.97 8.11
N ALA A 28 -6.33 -5.05 7.76
CA ALA A 28 -6.62 -5.41 6.38
C ALA A 28 -7.83 -4.63 5.81
N ARG A 29 -7.71 -3.30 5.65
CA ARG A 29 -8.72 -2.50 4.93
C ARG A 29 -8.59 -2.74 3.43
N ARG A 30 -9.69 -2.94 2.70
CA ARG A 30 -9.66 -3.24 1.24
C ARG A 30 -9.27 -2.05 0.37
N TRP A 31 -9.51 -0.84 0.87
CA TRP A 31 -9.16 0.42 0.22
C TRP A 31 -8.63 1.37 1.29
N VAL A 32 -7.46 1.94 1.06
CA VAL A 32 -6.84 2.91 1.97
C VAL A 32 -6.54 4.15 1.16
N ASP A 33 -7.29 5.22 1.42
CA ASP A 33 -7.00 6.53 0.85
C ASP A 33 -5.71 7.10 1.44
N GLY A 34 -5.00 7.85 0.62
CA GLY A 34 -3.81 8.58 0.98
C GLY A 34 -4.17 9.90 1.59
N ASP A 35 -4.44 9.93 2.89
CA ASP A 35 -4.74 11.18 3.61
C ASP A 35 -3.46 11.88 4.10
N GLY A 36 -2.32 11.62 3.44
CA GLY A 36 -0.99 12.03 3.92
C GLY A 36 -0.50 11.23 5.13
N ARG A 37 -1.10 10.07 5.40
CA ARG A 37 -0.82 9.23 6.56
C ARG A 37 0.19 8.15 6.23
N VAL A 38 0.82 7.61 7.27
CA VAL A 38 1.61 6.39 7.16
C VAL A 38 0.65 5.22 7.00
N VAL A 39 0.86 4.43 5.96
CA VAL A 39 0.13 3.20 5.68
C VAL A 39 1.12 2.04 5.72
N SER A 40 0.66 0.93 6.27
CA SER A 40 1.44 -0.30 6.37
C SER A 40 0.57 -1.47 5.94
N TRP A 41 1.15 -2.40 5.19
CA TRP A 41 0.50 -3.66 4.87
C TRP A 41 1.51 -4.79 4.95
N ALA A 42 1.01 -5.98 5.28
CA ALA A 42 1.81 -7.19 5.33
C ALA A 42 1.09 -8.32 4.61
N ASN A 43 1.87 -9.24 4.03
CA ASN A 43 1.40 -10.51 3.46
C ASN A 43 0.22 -10.35 2.49
N SER A 44 0.20 -9.23 1.76
CA SER A 44 -0.87 -8.85 0.86
C SER A 44 -0.29 -8.23 -0.40
N THR A 45 -0.82 -8.65 -1.55
CA THR A 45 -0.64 -7.89 -2.79
C THR A 45 -1.57 -6.69 -2.76
N VAL A 46 -0.99 -5.51 -2.97
CA VAL A 46 -1.73 -4.26 -3.09
C VAL A 46 -1.43 -3.59 -4.43
N THR A 47 -2.42 -2.94 -5.01
CA THR A 47 -2.23 -2.07 -6.17
C THR A 47 -2.24 -0.63 -5.67
N LEU A 48 -1.13 0.06 -5.85
CA LEU A 48 -1.05 1.50 -5.68
C LEU A 48 -1.84 2.15 -6.82
N GLN A 49 -2.82 2.95 -6.45
CA GLN A 49 -3.69 3.69 -7.35
C GLN A 49 -3.45 5.19 -7.19
N LYS A 50 -3.56 5.92 -8.30
CA LYS A 50 -3.54 7.37 -8.32
C LYS A 50 -4.89 7.88 -8.83
N LYS A 51 -5.41 8.91 -8.19
CA LYS A 51 -6.60 9.62 -8.63
C LYS A 51 -6.25 10.50 -9.83
N LEU A 52 -7.04 10.39 -10.88
CA LEU A 52 -6.94 11.22 -12.08
C LEU A 52 -7.77 12.49 -11.92
N GLU A 53 -7.55 13.48 -12.78
CA GLU A 53 -8.26 14.77 -12.74
C GLU A 53 -9.78 14.63 -12.95
N ASP A 54 -10.21 13.58 -13.67
CA ASP A 54 -11.62 13.22 -13.87
C ASP A 54 -12.27 12.54 -12.64
N GLY A 55 -11.50 12.35 -11.57
CA GLY A 55 -11.94 11.71 -10.33
C GLY A 55 -11.89 10.18 -10.34
N SER A 56 -11.49 9.56 -11.45
CA SER A 56 -11.29 8.10 -11.54
C SER A 56 -9.98 7.66 -10.89
N TRP A 57 -9.90 6.37 -10.55
CA TRP A 57 -8.68 5.75 -10.01
C TRP A 57 -7.98 4.92 -11.08
N CYS A 58 -6.67 5.08 -11.19
CA CYS A 58 -5.83 4.31 -12.09
C CYS A 58 -4.75 3.56 -11.30
N GLY A 59 -4.65 2.25 -11.51
CA GLY A 59 -3.59 1.42 -10.93
C GLY A 59 -2.25 1.72 -11.59
N VAL A 60 -1.26 2.14 -10.79
CA VAL A 60 0.05 2.57 -11.29
C VAL A 60 1.20 1.65 -10.91
N ALA A 61 1.04 0.84 -9.85
CA ALA A 61 2.01 -0.17 -9.47
C ALA A 61 1.36 -1.30 -8.67
N ALA A 62 1.77 -2.55 -8.90
CA ALA A 62 1.48 -3.67 -8.02
C ALA A 62 2.64 -3.83 -7.02
N LEU A 63 2.33 -3.79 -5.73
CA LEU A 63 3.28 -3.97 -4.63
C LEU A 63 2.96 -5.32 -3.97
N GLY A 64 3.92 -6.25 -4.04
CA GLY A 64 3.72 -7.65 -3.67
C GLY A 64 4.36 -8.08 -2.35
N THR A 65 4.78 -7.14 -1.50
CA THR A 65 5.54 -7.45 -0.27
C THR A 65 5.12 -6.55 0.88
N SER A 66 5.42 -6.97 2.10
CA SER A 66 5.16 -6.21 3.33
C SER A 66 5.96 -4.91 3.33
N MET A 67 5.26 -3.77 3.35
CA MET A 67 5.87 -2.45 3.30
C MET A 67 5.11 -1.44 4.18
N THR A 68 5.79 -0.35 4.50
CA THR A 68 5.21 0.83 5.14
C THR A 68 5.73 2.10 4.49
N GLY A 69 4.91 3.14 4.41
CA GLY A 69 5.32 4.42 3.85
C GLY A 69 4.22 5.47 3.94
N ILE A 70 4.55 6.69 3.54
CA ILE A 70 3.59 7.80 3.50
C ILE A 70 2.81 7.74 2.20
N LEU A 71 1.48 7.68 2.31
CA LEU A 71 0.58 7.73 1.17
C LEU A 71 0.00 9.16 1.04
N PRO A 72 0.42 9.95 0.03
CA PRO A 72 -0.01 11.34 -0.11
C PRO A 72 -1.45 11.45 -0.63
N TYR A 73 -2.01 12.66 -0.54
CA TYR A 73 -3.30 13.02 -1.13
C TYR A 73 -3.37 12.63 -2.62
N ASP A 74 -4.54 12.15 -3.04
CA ASP A 74 -4.84 11.64 -4.39
C ASP A 74 -4.18 10.31 -4.74
N TRP A 75 -3.68 9.57 -3.75
CA TRP A 75 -3.22 8.19 -3.90
C TRP A 75 -4.05 7.26 -3.03
N ALA A 76 -4.09 5.98 -3.40
CA ALA A 76 -4.78 4.96 -2.61
C ALA A 76 -4.07 3.62 -2.76
N LEU A 77 -4.19 2.77 -1.74
CA LEU A 77 -3.85 1.35 -1.85
C LEU A 77 -5.13 0.54 -1.98
N TYR A 78 -5.19 -0.28 -3.03
CA TYR A 78 -6.24 -1.27 -3.22
C TYR A 78 -5.71 -2.66 -2.93
N PHE A 79 -6.31 -3.35 -1.97
CA PHE A 79 -5.91 -4.69 -1.60
C PHE A 79 -6.61 -5.67 -2.55
N SER A 80 -5.87 -6.16 -3.53
CA SER A 80 -6.43 -6.99 -4.61
C SER A 80 -6.73 -8.43 -4.19
N GLY A 81 -6.39 -8.80 -2.96
CA GLY A 81 -6.74 -10.10 -2.38
C GLY A 81 -5.92 -11.23 -2.99
N GLY A 82 -4.90 -11.65 -2.28
CA GLY A 82 -4.14 -12.84 -2.59
C GLY A 82 -3.47 -13.33 -1.33
N LEU A 83 -4.19 -14.13 -0.54
CA LEU A 83 -3.54 -15.08 0.35
C LEU A 83 -2.79 -16.05 -0.57
N VAL A 84 -1.53 -15.76 -0.89
CA VAL A 84 -0.62 -16.85 -1.24
C VAL A 84 -0.41 -17.59 0.08
N LYS A 85 -1.29 -18.55 0.33
CA LYS A 85 -1.13 -19.52 1.40
C LYS A 85 0.24 -20.17 1.17
N ALA A 86 1.23 -19.79 1.97
CA ALA A 86 2.53 -20.45 1.92
C ALA A 86 2.30 -21.95 2.23
N PRO A 87 2.83 -22.88 1.40
CA PRO A 87 2.80 -24.30 1.73
C PRO A 87 3.64 -24.62 2.96
#